data_AF-A0A2N5ZT56-F1
#
_entry.id   AF-A0A2N5ZT56-F1
#
_cell.length_a   1.000
_cell.length_b   1.000
_cell.length_c   1.000
_cell.angle_alpha   90.00
_cell.angle_beta   90.00
_cell.angle_gamma   90.00
#
_symmetry.space_group_name_H-M   'P 1'
#
loop_
_entity.id
_entity.type
_entity.pdbx_description
1 polymer ?
#
loop_
_entity_poly.entity_id
_entity_poly.type
_entity_poly.pdbx_seq_one_letter_code
_entity_poly.pdbx_strand_id
1 'polypeptide(L)' 'QTIDYKLIEGRFLSEDFATDSISVVINQKAQKLMGYDNPIGKKIMFGDTEEDGVLNIVGVVEDFHTLPVNE' A
#
# COMPACT_ATOMS: atom_id res chain seq x y z
N GLN A 1 10.38 15.69 9.28
CA GLN A 1 11.11 14.41 9.31
C GLN A 1 10.42 13.49 8.33
N THR A 2 11.13 12.99 7.32
CA THR A 2 10.58 12.02 6.38
C THR A 2 10.56 10.66 7.08
N ILE A 3 9.42 9.97 7.09
CA ILE A 3 9.37 8.60 7.58
C ILE A 3 10.05 7.75 6.52
N ASP A 4 11.18 7.15 6.86
CA ASP A 4 11.92 6.26 5.96
C ASP A 4 11.20 4.91 5.92
N TYR A 5 10.37 4.72 4.90
CA TYR A 5 9.71 3.45 4.67
C TYR A 5 10.65 2.55 3.87
N LYS A 6 10.94 1.36 4.39
CA LYS A 6 11.73 0.37 3.66
C LYS A 6 10.81 -0.39 2.70
N LEU A 7 11.12 -0.30 1.41
CA LEU A 7 10.46 -1.10 0.39
C LEU A 7 10.89 -2.57 0.50
N ILE A 8 9.92 -3.47 0.49
CA ILE A 8 10.14 -4.91 0.52
C ILE A 8 9.95 -5.50 -0.87
N GLU A 9 8.90 -5.07 -1.56
CA GLU A 9 8.55 -5.58 -2.88
C GLU A 9 7.89 -4.47 -3.72
N GLY A 10 8.06 -4.54 -5.05
CA GLY A 10 7.43 -3.61 -5.98
C GLY A 10 8.13 -2.26 -6.05
N ARG A 11 7.36 -1.17 -5.95
CA ARG A 11 7.85 0.22 -6.01
C ARG A 11 6.99 1.16 -5.18
N PHE A 12 7.54 2.35 -4.92
CA PHE A 12 6.76 3.47 -4.39
C PHE A 12 5.86 4.09 -5.46
N LEU A 13 4.87 4.84 -5.01
CA LEU A 13 4.11 5.73 -5.88
C LEU A 13 5.04 6.82 -6.43
N SER A 14 4.86 7.15 -7.70
CA SER A 14 5.63 8.17 -8.39
C SER A 14 4.75 8.88 -9.41
N GLU A 15 4.92 10.20 -9.50
CA GLU A 15 4.20 11.05 -10.46
C GLU A 15 4.56 10.73 -11.91
N ASP A 16 5.65 9.99 -12.15
CA ASP A 16 6.07 9.53 -13.48
C ASP A 16 5.09 8.50 -14.09
N PHE A 17 4.32 7.80 -13.24
CA PHE A 17 3.36 6.79 -13.67
C PHE A 17 1.93 7.34 -13.58
N ALA A 18 1.34 7.69 -14.73
CA ALA A 18 -0.05 8.15 -14.79
C ALA A 18 -1.07 7.14 -14.21
N THR A 19 -0.73 5.85 -14.15
CA THR A 19 -1.57 4.80 -13.55
C THR A 19 -1.53 4.80 -12.02
N ASP A 20 -0.64 5.56 -11.40
CA ASP A 20 -0.53 5.62 -9.93
C ASP A 20 -1.74 6.30 -9.27
N SER A 21 -2.55 7.03 -10.04
CA SER A 21 -3.82 7.57 -9.56
C SER A 21 -4.80 6.50 -9.07
N ILE A 22 -4.63 5.24 -9.48
CA ILE A 22 -5.41 4.08 -9.02
C ILE A 22 -4.52 2.98 -8.45
N SER A 23 -3.38 3.36 -7.88
CA SER A 23 -2.41 2.42 -7.30
C SER A 23 -2.20 2.67 -5.81
N VAL A 24 -1.79 1.62 -5.09
CA VAL A 24 -1.59 1.65 -3.64
C VAL A 24 -0.33 0.90 -3.24
N VAL A 25 0.34 1.42 -2.20
CA VAL A 25 1.43 0.73 -1.50
C VAL A 25 0.91 0.32 -0.14
N ILE A 26 1.07 -0.96 0.21
CA ILE A 26 0.58 -1.52 1.49
C ILE A 26 1.74 -1.93 2.38
N ASN A 27 1.51 -2.11 3.68
CA ASN A 27 2.52 -2.71 4.57
C ASN A 27 2.39 -4.24 4.65
N GLN A 28 3.39 -4.90 5.24
CA GLN A 28 3.37 -6.34 5.47
C GLN A 28 2.17 -6.81 6.29
N LYS A 29 1.73 -6.02 7.29
CA LYS A 29 0.56 -6.36 8.08
C LYS A 29 -0.73 -6.37 7.26
N ALA A 30 -0.94 -5.38 6.40
CA ALA A 30 -2.09 -5.36 5.48
C ALA A 30 -2.04 -6.53 4.50
N GLN A 31 -0.88 -6.82 3.91
CA GLN A 31 -0.69 -8.01 3.05
C GLN A 31 -1.15 -9.29 3.77
N LYS A 32 -0.73 -9.48 5.03
CA LYS A 32 -1.09 -10.65 5.86
C LYS A 32 -2.58 -10.68 6.19
N LEU A 33 -3.17 -9.55 6.56
CA LEU A 33 -4.60 -9.44 6.87
C LEU A 33 -5.48 -9.73 5.66
N MET A 34 -5.03 -9.31 4.46
CA MET A 34 -5.69 -9.61 3.19
C MET A 34 -5.45 -11.04 2.69
N GLY A 35 -4.57 -11.82 3.35
CA GLY A 35 -4.25 -13.19 2.95
C GLY A 35 -3.50 -13.27 1.61
N TYR A 36 -2.76 -12.22 1.23
CA TYR A 36 -2.00 -12.20 -0.01
C TYR A 36 -0.55 -12.65 0.21
N ASP A 37 -0.13 -13.67 -0.54
CA ASP A 37 1.27 -14.10 -0.57
C ASP A 37 2.10 -13.24 -1.51
N ASN A 38 1.58 -13.01 -2.73
CA ASN A 38 2.16 -12.13 -3.75
C ASN A 38 1.16 -11.01 -4.09
N PRO A 39 1.20 -9.87 -3.39
CA PRO A 39 0.18 -8.83 -3.51
C PRO A 39 0.37 -7.93 -4.73
N ILE A 40 1.57 -7.84 -5.31
CA ILE A 40 1.86 -6.94 -6.43
C ILE A 40 1.02 -7.29 -7.65
N GLY A 41 0.37 -6.27 -8.23
CA GLY A 41 -0.54 -6.40 -9.37
C GLY A 41 -1.94 -6.89 -8.99
N LYS A 42 -2.20 -7.23 -7.72
CA LYS A 42 -3.56 -7.53 -7.26
C LYS A 42 -4.38 -6.25 -7.12
N LYS A 43 -5.68 -6.43 -7.28
CA LYS A 43 -6.69 -5.39 -7.13
C LYS A 43 -7.37 -5.51 -5.78
N ILE A 44 -7.54 -4.39 -5.09
CA ILE A 44 -8.34 -4.30 -3.87
C ILE A 44 -9.46 -3.29 -4.07
N MET A 45 -10.63 -3.60 -3.53
CA MET A 45 -11.70 -2.61 -3.42
C MET A 45 -11.34 -1.63 -2.32
N PHE A 46 -11.45 -0.34 -2.63
CA PHE A 46 -11.34 0.71 -1.65
C PHE A 46 -12.76 1.17 -1.33
N GLY A 47 -13.29 0.78 -0.18
CA GLY A 47 -14.68 1.09 0.22
C GLY A 47 -15.58 -0.15 0.34
N ASP A 48 -16.86 0.09 0.57
CA ASP A 48 -17.88 -0.95 0.79
C ASP A 48 -18.56 -1.41 -0.51
N THR A 49 -18.44 -0.62 -1.59
CA THR A 49 -19.06 -0.91 -2.88
C THR A 49 -18.03 -0.90 -4.02
N GLU A 50 -18.32 -1.58 -5.13
CA GLU A 50 -17.45 -1.54 -6.32
C GLU A 50 -17.35 -0.13 -6.92
N GLU A 51 -18.35 0.73 -6.66
CA GLU A 51 -18.40 2.12 -7.11
C GLU A 51 -17.40 3.02 -6.36
N ASP A 52 -16.99 2.64 -5.14
CA ASP A 52 -15.98 3.38 -4.37
C ASP A 52 -14.57 3.25 -5.00
N GLY A 53 -14.38 2.24 -5.85
CA GLY A 53 -13.24 2.11 -6.72
C GLY A 53 -12.32 0.94 -6.40
N VAL A 54 -11.42 0.66 -7.35
CA VAL A 54 -10.48 -0.45 -7.30
C VAL A 54 -9.06 0.07 -7.41
N LEU A 55 -8.23 -0.27 -6.44
CA LEU A 55 -6.81 0.09 -6.37
C LEU A 55 -5.92 -1.09 -6.75
N ASN A 56 -4.84 -0.81 -7.46
CA ASN A 56 -3.83 -1.81 -7.82
C ASN A 56 -2.66 -1.74 -6.83
N ILE A 57 -2.30 -2.85 -6.22
CA ILE A 57 -1.15 -2.89 -5.31
C ILE A 57 0.13 -2.86 -6.15
N VAL A 58 0.96 -1.84 -5.95
CA VAL A 58 2.23 -1.64 -6.69
C VAL A 58 3.47 -1.75 -5.81
N GLY A 59 3.30 -1.78 -4.49
CA GLY A 59 4.41 -1.93 -3.56
C GLY A 59 4.00 -2.48 -2.21
N VAL A 60 4.97 -3.09 -1.54
CA VAL A 60 4.88 -3.51 -0.14
C VAL A 60 6.02 -2.89 0.64
N VAL A 61 5.70 -2.25 1.77
CA VAL A 61 6.68 -1.66 2.69
C VAL A 61 6.70 -2.39 4.03
N GLU A 62 7.81 -2.24 4.75
CA GLU A 62 7.96 -2.73 6.11
C GLU A 62 6.99 -2.02 7.06
N ASP A 63 6.48 -2.76 8.04
CA ASP A 63 5.63 -2.18 9.08
C ASP A 63 6.40 -1.14 9.89
N PHE A 64 5.88 0.08 9.95
CA PHE A 64 6.43 1.12 10.82
C PHE A 64 5.67 1.11 12.16
N HIS A 65 6.40 1.01 13.25
CA HIS A 65 5.85 1.31 14.57
C HIS A 65 5.90 2.82 14.77
N THR A 66 4.76 3.50 14.64
CA THR A 66 4.63 4.81 15.26
C THR A 66 4.67 4.60 16.77
N LEU A 67 5.77 4.95 17.43
CA LEU A 67 5.70 5.21 18.87
C LEU A 67 4.56 6.23 19.08
N PRO A 68 3.71 6.06 20.10
CA PRO A 68 2.71 7.07 20.40
C PRO A 68 3.46 8.39 20.61
N VAL A 69 3.11 9.40 19.83
CA VAL A 69 3.48 10.77 20.17
C VAL A 69 2.72 11.04 21.46
N ASN A 70 3.41 11.02 22.59
CA ASN A 70 2.83 11.52 23.83
C ASN A 70 2.46 12.99 23.57
N GLU A 71 1.16 13.26 23.60
CA GLU A 71 0.60 14.61 23.70
C GLU A 71 1.04 15.27 25.02
#